data_AF-A0A920YHL4-F1
#
_entry.id   AF-A0A920YHL4-F1
#
_cell.length_a   1.000
_cell.length_b   1.000
_cell.length_c   1.000
_cell.angle_alpha   90.00
_cell.angle_beta   90.00
_cell.angle_gamma   90.00
#
_symmetry.space_group_name_H-M   'P 1'
#
loop_
_entity.id
_entity.type
_entity.pdbx_description
1 polymer ?
#
loop_
_entity_poly.entity_id
_entity_poly.type
_entity_poly.pdbx_seq_one_letter_code
_entity_poly.pdbx_strand_id
1 'polypeptide(L)' 'MNRDFEVRRSAGEVLSLVAKLIWSVISRQFSAASLKALLRAMSVSGKLRAAYERYPETPAGFEAWVAEVHPLWEAVGK' A
#
# COMPACT_ATOMS: atom_id res chain seq x y z
N MET A 1 -18.75 -3.14 -7.45
CA MET A 1 -17.58 -3.57 -6.67
C MET A 1 -17.87 -3.23 -5.21
N ASN A 2 -17.81 -4.22 -4.30
CA ASN A 2 -18.29 -4.16 -2.90
C ASN A 2 -17.96 -2.86 -2.16
N ARG A 3 -18.98 -2.01 -1.93
CA ARG A 3 -18.90 -0.80 -1.10
C ARG A 3 -19.15 -1.10 0.40
N ASP A 4 -19.74 -2.25 0.70
CA ASP A 4 -20.22 -2.62 2.05
C ASP A 4 -19.26 -3.53 2.85
N PHE A 5 -18.05 -3.78 2.31
CA PHE A 5 -16.97 -4.47 3.01
C PHE A 5 -15.94 -3.50 3.60
N GLU A 6 -16.34 -2.27 3.90
CA GLU A 6 -15.59 -1.43 4.81
C GLU A 6 -15.61 -2.11 6.18
N VAL A 7 -14.51 -2.79 6.50
CA VAL A 7 -14.34 -3.46 7.78
C VAL A 7 -14.51 -2.40 8.87
N ARG A 8 -15.69 -2.34 9.51
CA ARG A 8 -15.92 -1.58 10.75
C ARG A 8 -15.09 -2.22 11.86
N ARG A 9 -13.77 -2.01 11.83
CA ARG A 9 -12.90 -2.25 12.99
C ARG A 9 -12.98 -1.02 13.86
N SER A 10 -13.30 -1.23 15.13
CA SER A 10 -13.11 -0.19 16.13
C SER A 10 -11.64 0.21 16.20
N ALA A 11 -11.35 1.47 16.58
CA ALA A 11 -9.98 1.96 16.73
C ALA A 11 -9.14 1.08 17.69
N GLY A 12 -9.79 0.49 18.70
CA GLY A 12 -9.15 -0.44 19.64
C GLY A 12 -8.70 -1.76 18.99
N GLU A 13 -9.49 -2.32 18.07
CA GLU A 13 -9.09 -3.53 17.33
C GLU A 13 -7.91 -3.25 16.39
N VAL A 14 -7.89 -2.09 15.73
CA VAL A 14 -6.76 -1.66 14.89
C VAL A 14 -5.49 -1.51 15.73
N LEU A 15 -5.59 -0.85 16.89
CA LEU A 15 -4.46 -0.67 17.80
C LEU A 15 -3.92 -2.01 18.34
N SER A 16 -4.82 -2.94 18.68
CA SER A 16 -4.43 -4.30 19.12
C SER A 16 -3.68 -5.07 18.03
N LEU A 17 -4.11 -4.97 16.77
CA LEU A 17 -3.42 -5.61 15.64
C LEU A 17 -2.03 -5.02 15.42
N VAL A 18 -1.89 -3.69 15.49
CA VAL A 18 -0.59 -3.01 15.39
C VAL A 18 0.34 -3.45 16.52
N ALA A 19 -0.16 -3.50 17.77
CA ALA A 19 0.63 -3.94 18.92
C ALA A 19 1.11 -5.39 18.78
N LYS A 20 0.26 -6.31 18.28
CA LYS A 20 0.64 -7.71 18.02
C LYS A 20 1.74 -7.83 16.96
N LEU A 21 1.62 -7.07 15.87
CA LEU A 21 2.63 -7.02 14.82
C LEU A 21 3.99 -6.53 15.35
N ILE A 22 3.99 -5.48 16.17
CA ILE A 22 5.20 -4.97 16.82
C ILE A 22 5.79 -6.03 17.76
N TRP A 23 4.96 -6.66 18.57
CA TRP A 23 5.38 -7.73 19.48
C TRP A 23 6.02 -8.92 18.74
N SER A 24 5.43 -9.37 17.63
CA SER A 24 5.98 -10.45 16.81
C SER A 24 7.36 -10.13 16.21
N VAL A 25 7.62 -8.86 15.88
CA VAL A 25 8.95 -8.42 15.43
C VAL A 25 9.95 -8.44 16.58
N ILE A 26 9.58 -7.91 17.75
CA ILE A 26 10.44 -7.87 18.94
C ILE A 26 10.76 -9.29 19.43
N SER A 27 9.78 -10.20 19.40
CA SER A 27 9.95 -11.61 19.79
C SER A 27 10.72 -12.46 18.76
N ARG A 28 11.20 -11.85 17.66
CA ARG A 28 11.87 -12.51 16.52
C ARG A 28 11.04 -13.58 15.81
N GLN A 29 9.74 -13.67 16.11
CA GLN A 29 8.81 -14.54 15.38
C GLN A 29 8.52 -13.99 13.98
N PHE A 30 8.79 -12.71 13.74
CA PHE A 30 8.64 -12.05 12.45
C PHE A 30 9.85 -11.19 12.13
N SER A 31 10.41 -11.33 10.93
CA SER A 31 11.55 -10.52 10.50
C SER A 31 11.14 -9.07 10.29
N ALA A 32 11.85 -8.14 10.94
CA ALA A 32 11.69 -6.71 10.70
C ALA A 32 11.90 -6.33 9.22
N ALA A 33 12.79 -7.04 8.52
CA ALA A 33 13.03 -6.83 7.10
C ALA A 33 11.81 -7.24 6.26
N SER A 34 11.20 -8.38 6.58
CA SER A 34 9.97 -8.84 5.92
C SER A 34 8.79 -7.91 6.19
N LEU A 35 8.64 -7.40 7.42
CA LEU A 35 7.63 -6.39 7.73
C LEU A 35 7.83 -5.11 6.92
N LYS A 36 9.08 -4.63 6.85
CA LYS A 36 9.42 -3.42 6.09
C LYS A 36 9.15 -3.60 4.60
N ALA A 37 9.47 -4.76 4.04
CA ALA A 37 9.18 -5.10 2.65
C ALA A 37 7.66 -5.12 2.38
N LEU A 38 6.88 -5.74 3.28
CA LEU A 38 5.42 -5.77 3.18
C LEU A 38 4.82 -4.36 3.23
N LEU A 39 5.24 -3.54 4.19
CA LEU A 39 4.75 -2.16 4.33
C LEU A 39 5.11 -1.30 3.11
N ARG A 40 6.31 -1.48 2.55
CA ARG A 40 6.70 -0.83 1.29
C ARG A 40 5.80 -1.26 0.13
N ALA A 41 5.59 -2.57 -0.04
CA ALA A 41 4.73 -3.09 -1.11
C ALA A 41 3.30 -2.54 -1.00
N MET A 42 2.73 -2.49 0.20
CA MET A 42 1.42 -1.89 0.44
C MET A 42 1.38 -0.39 0.09
N SER A 43 2.41 0.37 0.47
CA SER A 43 2.49 1.80 0.16
C SER A 43 2.58 2.07 -1.34
N VAL A 44 3.44 1.32 -2.06
CA VAL A 44 3.57 1.45 -3.53
C VAL A 44 2.27 1.05 -4.22
N SER A 45 1.61 -0.04 -3.76
CA SER A 45 0.31 -0.47 -4.29
C SER A 45 -0.77 0.61 -4.12
N GLY A 46 -0.81 1.30 -2.98
CA GLY A 46 -1.73 2.40 -2.75
C GLY A 46 -1.49 3.60 -3.68
N LYS A 47 -0.22 3.95 -3.91
CA LYS A 47 0.15 5.03 -4.85
C LYS A 47 -0.20 4.67 -6.30
N LEU A 48 0.09 3.43 -6.71
CA LEU A 48 -0.30 2.92 -8.02
C LEU A 48 -1.81 3.00 -8.19
N ARG A 49 -2.58 2.49 -7.24
CA ARG A 49 -4.05 2.61 -7.29
C ARG A 49 -4.51 4.06 -7.47
N ALA A 50 -4.02 4.99 -6.66
CA ALA A 50 -4.38 6.40 -6.75
C ALA A 50 -3.96 7.07 -8.08
N ALA A 51 -2.87 6.60 -8.70
CA ALA A 51 -2.45 7.07 -10.01
C ALA A 51 -3.34 6.49 -11.13
N TYR A 52 -3.73 5.22 -11.06
CA TYR A 52 -4.67 4.61 -12.02
C TYR A 52 -6.10 5.15 -11.88
N GLU A 53 -6.53 5.52 -10.67
CA GLU A 53 -7.82 6.21 -10.45
C GLU A 53 -7.83 7.62 -11.09
N ARG A 54 -6.67 8.22 -11.33
CA ARG A 54 -6.48 9.51 -12.02
C ARG A 54 -6.01 9.34 -13.46
N TYR A 55 -6.27 8.17 -14.07
CA TYR A 55 -5.91 7.94 -15.46
C TYR A 55 -6.54 9.00 -16.38
N PRO A 56 -5.79 9.61 -17.30
CA PRO A 56 -6.29 10.70 -18.12
C PRO A 56 -7.36 10.22 -19.11
N GLU A 57 -8.48 10.95 -19.18
CA GLU A 57 -9.57 10.65 -20.12
C GLU A 57 -9.24 11.03 -21.57
N THR A 58 -8.23 11.90 -21.76
CA THR A 58 -7.78 12.36 -23.07
C THR A 58 -6.32 11.98 -23.34
N PRO A 59 -5.95 11.71 -24.61
CA PRO A 59 -4.59 11.34 -24.96
C PRO A 59 -3.52 12.38 -24.59
N ALA A 60 -3.90 13.66 -24.49
CA ALA A 60 -2.98 14.75 -24.18
C ALA A 60 -2.33 14.64 -22.78
N GLY A 61 -2.96 13.92 -21.84
CA GLY A 61 -2.44 13.72 -20.48
C GLY A 61 -1.64 12.44 -20.29
N PHE A 62 -1.56 11.57 -21.31
CA PHE A 62 -1.01 10.22 -21.17
C PHE A 62 0.48 10.23 -20.82
N GLU A 63 1.30 10.98 -21.55
CA GLU A 63 2.75 11.01 -21.32
C GLU A 63 3.12 11.53 -19.93
N ALA A 64 2.40 12.55 -19.45
CA ALA A 64 2.58 13.07 -18.09
C ALA A 64 2.19 12.04 -17.03
N TRP A 65 1.11 11.30 -17.25
CA TRP A 65 0.68 10.21 -16.38
C TRP A 65 1.70 9.05 -16.37
N VAL A 66 2.25 8.67 -17.52
CA VAL A 66 3.31 7.65 -17.62
C VAL A 66 4.55 8.08 -16.83
N ALA A 67 4.97 9.34 -16.95
CA ALA A 67 6.11 9.87 -16.21
C ALA A 67 5.90 9.82 -14.68
N GLU A 68 4.66 9.95 -14.20
CA GLU A 68 4.31 9.79 -12.78
C GLU A 68 4.28 8.32 -12.34
N VAL A 69 3.76 7.43 -13.18
CA VAL A 69 3.48 6.02 -12.83
C VAL A 69 4.69 5.11 -13.01
N HIS A 70 5.54 5.37 -14.01
CA HIS A 70 6.70 4.54 -14.31
C HIS A 70 7.68 4.39 -13.12
N PRO A 71 8.05 5.47 -12.39
CA PRO A 71 8.89 5.34 -11.20
C PRO A 71 8.26 4.52 -10.07
N LEU A 72 6.92 4.48 -9.98
CA LEU A 72 6.23 3.67 -8.98
C LEU A 72 6.35 2.18 -9.29
N TRP A 73 6.26 1.79 -10.57
CA TRP A 73 6.50 0.42 -11.00
C TRP A 73 7.94 -0.03 -10.78
N GLU A 74 8.92 0.85 -11.05
CA GLU A 74 10.34 0.59 -10.76
C GLU A 74 10.64 0.38 -9.27
N ALA A 75 9.77 0.85 -8.38
CA ALA A 75 9.87 0.66 -6.94
C ALA A 75 9.23 -0.65 -6.46
N VAL A 76 8.48 -1.37 -7.32
CA VAL A 76 7.89 -2.68 -6.99
C VAL A 76 8.97 -3.75 -7.11
N GLY A 77 9.23 -4.49 -6.02
CA GLY A 77 10.16 -5.63 -6.02
C GLY A 77 11.63 -5.30 -5.69
N LYS A 78 11.96 -4.04 -5.37
CA LYS A 78 13.24 -3.61 -4.78
C LYS A 78 13.13 -3.48 -3.25
#